data_AF-A0A3S0QFT0-F1
#
_entry.id   AF-A0A3S0QFT0-F1
#
_cell.length_a   1.000
_cell.length_b   1.000
_cell.length_c   1.000
_cell.angle_alpha   90.00
_cell.angle_beta   90.00
_cell.angle_gamma   90.00
#
_symmetry.space_group_name_H-M   'P 1'
#
loop_
_entity.id
_entity.type
_entity.pdbx_description
1 polymer ?
#
loop_
_entity_poly.entity_id
_entity_poly.type
_entity_poly.pdbx_seq_one_letter_code
_entity_poly.pdbx_strand_id
1 'polypeptide(L)'
;MNFVKNTCDAVQEDLTDFFTNTGFLRPVDGTMDDYVSQQLTITQSMIDDVKSYVLSKGYAKPVSPVINYISANSVSTFKNLLPVSGITGVGAQIISNTNGRFLLIDNAQWTNAVAFETYDIANALISVSIVGTGDTTLANTYVDFPSSAQKVYAIGYNGQKILVYPAGTLAADNSIANKNNISVFPNPLKADRN
;
A
#
# COMPACT_ATOMS: atom_id res chain seq x y z
N MET A 1 21.46 1.51 13.29
CA MET A 1 20.51 2.16 14.24
C MET A 1 20.58 3.68 14.24
N ASN A 2 21.76 4.32 14.39
CA ASN A 2 21.86 5.78 14.42
C ASN A 2 21.28 6.46 13.16
N PHE A 3 21.48 5.87 11.97
CA PHE A 3 20.88 6.38 10.74
C PHE A 3 19.36 6.56 10.82
N VAL A 4 18.65 5.60 11.40
CA VAL A 4 17.19 5.67 11.59
C VAL A 4 16.82 6.86 12.48
N LYS A 5 17.46 6.99 13.65
CA LYS A 5 17.21 8.09 14.60
C LYS A 5 17.49 9.45 13.94
N ASN A 6 18.68 9.60 13.36
CA ASN A 6 19.14 10.84 12.76
C ASN A 6 18.27 11.26 11.59
N THR A 7 17.77 10.30 10.79
CA THR A 7 16.85 10.62 9.69
C THR A 7 15.52 11.13 10.24
N CYS A 8 14.94 10.47 11.25
CA CYS A 8 13.71 10.93 11.90
C CYS A 8 13.89 12.33 12.53
N ASP A 9 15.03 12.57 13.19
CA ASP A 9 15.35 13.89 13.76
C ASP A 9 15.50 14.97 12.68
N ALA A 10 16.12 14.64 11.54
CA ALA A 10 16.36 15.58 10.45
C ALA A 10 15.07 15.99 9.73
N VAL A 11 14.14 15.06 9.50
CA VAL A 11 12.86 15.36 8.84
C VAL A 11 11.75 15.72 9.83
N GLN A 12 11.97 15.50 11.14
CA GLN A 12 10.98 15.69 12.21
C GLN A 12 9.69 14.87 12.01
N GLU A 13 9.84 13.66 11.44
CA GLU A 13 8.77 12.70 11.21
C GLU A 13 9.12 11.33 11.82
N ASP A 14 8.09 10.62 12.28
CA ASP A 14 8.21 9.23 12.71
C ASP A 14 8.23 8.29 11.49
N LEU A 15 9.43 8.00 10.99
CA LEU A 15 9.67 7.08 9.88
C LEU A 15 9.84 5.60 10.30
N THR A 16 9.42 5.22 11.50
CA THR A 16 9.62 3.84 11.99
C THR A 16 8.95 2.78 11.11
N ASP A 17 7.80 3.08 10.52
CA ASP A 17 7.11 2.15 9.60
C ASP A 17 7.88 2.04 8.27
N PHE A 18 8.38 3.15 7.73
CA PHE A 18 9.24 3.16 6.55
C PHE A 18 10.49 2.30 6.76
N PHE A 19 11.20 2.46 7.88
CA PHE A 19 12.40 1.69 8.19
C PHE A 19 12.11 0.23 8.54
N THR A 20 10.92 -0.08 9.06
CA THR A 20 10.45 -1.46 9.23
C THR A 20 10.22 -2.11 7.87
N ASN A 21 9.45 -1.45 7.00
CA ASN A 21 9.07 -1.97 5.68
C ASN A 21 10.26 -2.11 4.72
N THR A 22 11.29 -1.26 4.86
CA THR A 22 12.53 -1.33 4.06
C THR A 22 13.61 -2.23 4.68
N GLY A 23 13.33 -2.87 5.82
CA GLY A 23 14.19 -3.89 6.43
C GLY A 23 15.31 -3.36 7.35
N PHE A 24 15.39 -2.05 7.60
CA PHE A 24 16.35 -1.47 8.54
C PHE A 24 16.09 -1.87 10.00
N LEU A 25 14.82 -2.14 10.36
CA LEU A 25 14.40 -2.51 11.70
C LEU A 25 14.04 -4.01 11.78
N ARG A 26 14.97 -4.86 11.35
CA ARG A 26 14.88 -6.32 11.45
C ARG A 26 16.09 -6.86 12.20
N PRO A 27 15.92 -7.87 13.08
CA PRO A 27 17.06 -8.53 13.71
C PRO A 27 18.01 -9.12 12.65
N VAL A 28 19.29 -8.88 12.84
CA VAL A 28 20.37 -9.42 12.01
C VAL A 28 21.44 -9.93 12.94
N ASP A 29 21.95 -11.12 12.69
CA ASP A 29 23.16 -11.61 13.33
C ASP A 29 23.91 -12.46 12.30
N GLY A 30 24.83 -11.83 11.58
CA GLY A 30 25.53 -12.49 10.50
C GLY A 30 26.77 -11.73 10.06
N THR A 31 27.69 -12.46 9.46
CA THR A 31 28.89 -11.90 8.84
C THR A 31 28.54 -11.37 7.45
N MET A 32 28.94 -10.13 7.16
CA MET A 32 28.81 -9.47 5.87
C MET A 32 30.20 -9.28 5.27
N ASP A 33 30.34 -9.57 3.99
CA ASP A 33 31.60 -9.38 3.25
C ASP A 33 31.39 -8.31 2.19
N ASP A 34 31.79 -7.08 2.52
CA ASP A 34 31.75 -5.92 1.63
C ASP A 34 33.06 -5.15 1.81
N TYR A 35 34.04 -5.48 0.96
CA TYR A 35 35.47 -5.10 1.05
C TYR A 35 36.24 -5.69 2.23
N VAL A 36 35.59 -5.95 3.37
CA VAL A 36 36.12 -6.70 4.52
C VAL A 36 34.98 -7.49 5.16
N SER A 37 35.28 -8.73 5.58
CA SER A 37 34.36 -9.57 6.35
C SER A 37 34.20 -9.04 7.79
N GLN A 38 32.98 -8.63 8.16
CA GLN A 38 32.65 -8.15 9.51
C GLN A 38 31.31 -8.67 10.01
N GLN A 39 31.19 -8.85 11.32
CA GLN A 39 29.93 -9.20 11.97
C GLN A 39 28.99 -7.98 12.00
N LEU A 40 27.78 -8.14 11.46
CA LEU A 40 26.67 -7.21 11.63
C LEU A 40 25.66 -7.82 12.62
N THR A 41 25.53 -7.19 13.78
CA THR A 41 24.55 -7.57 14.80
C THR A 41 23.56 -6.42 15.05
N ILE A 42 22.28 -6.70 14.86
CA ILE A 42 21.13 -5.85 15.17
C ILE A 42 20.19 -6.72 16.01
N THR A 43 20.04 -6.40 17.30
CA THR A 43 19.16 -7.14 18.20
C THR A 43 17.76 -6.53 18.25
N GLN A 44 16.78 -7.29 18.75
CA GLN A 44 15.43 -6.78 18.98
C GLN A 44 15.43 -5.59 19.96
N SER A 45 16.22 -5.65 21.04
CA SER A 45 16.36 -4.54 21.99
C SER A 45 16.84 -3.26 21.31
N MET A 46 17.81 -3.35 20.40
CA MET A 46 18.30 -2.18 19.66
C MET A 46 17.20 -1.54 18.78
N ILE A 47 16.32 -2.37 18.22
CA ILE A 47 15.18 -1.91 17.41
C ILE A 47 14.14 -1.24 18.31
N ASP A 48 13.80 -1.87 19.44
CA ASP A 48 12.83 -1.36 20.41
C ASP A 48 13.28 -0.03 21.02
N ASP A 49 14.59 0.11 21.30
CA ASP A 49 15.20 1.35 21.79
C ASP A 49 15.08 2.48 20.75
N VAL A 50 15.29 2.17 19.46
CA VAL A 50 15.14 3.15 18.38
C VAL A 50 13.67 3.57 18.22
N LYS A 51 12.74 2.62 18.23
CA LYS A 51 11.30 2.92 18.15
C LYS A 51 10.84 3.77 19.33
N SER A 52 11.28 3.43 20.54
CA SER A 52 10.98 4.20 21.76
C SER A 52 11.59 5.60 21.72
N TYR A 53 12.82 5.72 21.23
CA TYR A 53 13.47 7.01 21.01
C TYR A 53 12.64 7.90 20.09
N VAL A 54 12.29 7.42 18.89
CA VAL A 54 11.51 8.19 17.91
C VAL A 54 10.13 8.55 18.47
N LEU A 55 9.45 7.62 19.13
CA LEU A 55 8.16 7.87 19.77
C LEU A 55 8.24 8.97 20.83
N SER A 56 9.32 9.01 21.62
CA SER A 56 9.52 10.02 22.66
C SER A 56 9.68 11.45 22.12
N LYS A 57 10.01 11.60 20.83
CA LYS A 57 10.13 12.90 20.17
C LYS A 57 8.77 13.54 19.84
N GLY A 58 7.69 12.75 19.83
CA GLY A 58 6.35 13.24 19.49
C GLY A 58 6.20 13.68 18.03
N TYR A 59 7.03 13.15 17.13
CA TYR A 59 6.96 13.46 15.70
C TYR A 59 5.68 12.91 15.06
N ALA A 60 5.14 13.66 14.10
CA ALA A 60 4.02 13.19 13.30
C ALA A 60 4.47 12.06 12.37
N LYS A 61 3.55 11.16 12.02
CA LYS A 61 3.78 10.21 10.92
C LYS A 61 3.84 10.95 9.59
N PRO A 62 4.56 10.44 8.58
CA PRO A 62 4.52 10.98 7.23
C PRO A 62 3.09 11.05 6.71
N VAL A 63 2.77 12.07 5.91
CA VAL A 63 1.45 12.23 5.26
C VAL A 63 1.05 10.97 4.49
N SER A 64 2.03 10.33 3.86
CA SER A 64 1.85 9.07 3.14
C SER A 64 2.21 7.88 4.04
N PRO A 65 1.27 6.96 4.32
CA PRO A 65 1.56 5.72 5.05
C PRO A 65 2.36 4.70 4.20
N VAL A 66 2.46 4.92 2.89
CA VAL A 66 3.14 4.03 1.93
C VAL A 66 4.34 4.71 1.28
N ILE A 67 5.01 5.60 2.01
CA ILE A 67 6.14 6.38 1.46
C ILE A 67 7.32 5.48 1.04
N ASN A 68 7.39 4.25 1.56
CA ASN A 68 8.33 3.23 1.11
C ASN A 68 8.11 2.74 -0.34
N TYR A 69 7.03 3.16 -1.01
CA TYR A 69 6.79 2.89 -2.44
C TYR A 69 7.23 4.04 -3.36
N ILE A 70 7.79 5.12 -2.82
CA ILE A 70 8.25 6.24 -3.65
C ILE A 70 9.38 5.81 -4.60
N SER A 71 9.31 6.27 -5.85
CA SER A 71 10.34 6.11 -6.85
C SER A 71 10.41 7.36 -7.72
N ALA A 72 11.40 7.43 -8.62
CA ALA A 72 11.50 8.51 -9.61
C ALA A 72 10.22 8.66 -10.44
N ASN A 73 9.46 7.57 -10.64
CA ASN A 73 8.24 7.54 -11.45
C ASN A 73 7.01 8.11 -10.72
N SER A 74 7.06 8.26 -9.39
CA SER A 74 5.90 8.64 -8.57
C SER A 74 6.13 9.90 -7.72
N VAL A 75 7.29 10.56 -7.84
CA VAL A 75 7.61 11.78 -7.05
C VAL A 75 6.53 12.86 -7.19
N SER A 76 6.03 13.09 -8.40
CA SER A 76 4.97 14.08 -8.66
C SER A 76 3.68 13.72 -7.92
N THR A 77 3.31 12.44 -7.89
CA THR A 77 2.14 11.92 -7.18
C THR A 77 2.23 12.18 -5.68
N PHE A 78 3.36 11.84 -5.04
CA PHE A 78 3.56 12.10 -3.61
C PHE A 78 3.62 13.59 -3.31
N LYS A 79 4.37 14.37 -4.10
CA LYS A 79 4.57 15.81 -3.89
C LYS A 79 3.26 16.59 -3.99
N ASN A 80 2.42 16.24 -4.97
CA ASN A 80 1.18 16.96 -5.26
C ASN A 80 -0.06 16.27 -4.68
N LEU A 81 0.12 15.20 -3.90
CA LEU A 81 -0.95 14.47 -3.22
C LEU A 81 -2.06 14.00 -4.19
N LEU A 82 -1.65 13.52 -5.37
CA LEU A 82 -2.58 13.20 -6.46
C LEU A 82 -3.30 11.87 -6.18
N PRO A 83 -4.64 11.83 -6.21
CA PRO A 83 -5.38 10.61 -5.93
C PRO A 83 -5.18 9.58 -7.04
N VAL A 84 -5.07 8.31 -6.64
CA VAL A 84 -5.07 7.19 -7.59
C VAL A 84 -6.46 7.04 -8.23
N SER A 85 -6.49 6.75 -9.52
CA SER A 85 -7.72 6.48 -10.25
C SER A 85 -7.52 5.39 -11.29
N GLY A 86 -8.52 4.53 -11.44
CA GLY A 86 -8.59 3.49 -12.45
C GLY A 86 -9.90 2.73 -12.36
N ILE A 87 -10.18 1.90 -13.36
CA ILE A 87 -11.38 1.07 -13.41
C ILE A 87 -10.95 -0.38 -13.29
N THR A 88 -11.51 -1.11 -12.32
CA THR A 88 -11.25 -2.54 -12.10
C THR A 88 -11.31 -3.33 -13.41
N GLY A 89 -10.25 -4.11 -13.69
CA GLY A 89 -10.12 -4.94 -14.88
C GLY A 89 -9.69 -4.22 -16.15
N VAL A 90 -9.68 -2.88 -16.20
CA VAL A 90 -9.27 -2.12 -17.38
C VAL A 90 -7.75 -1.99 -17.43
N GLY A 91 -7.17 -2.20 -18.61
CA GLY A 91 -5.73 -2.11 -18.83
C GLY A 91 -4.91 -3.21 -18.13
N ALA A 92 -5.53 -4.33 -17.75
CA ALA A 92 -4.87 -5.41 -17.05
C ALA A 92 -4.94 -6.72 -17.85
N GLN A 93 -3.80 -7.32 -18.15
CA GLN A 93 -3.70 -8.57 -18.92
C GLN A 93 -2.71 -9.53 -18.28
N ILE A 94 -3.12 -10.77 -18.04
CA ILE A 94 -2.19 -11.82 -17.62
C ILE A 94 -1.30 -12.19 -18.82
N ILE A 95 0.01 -12.17 -18.60
CA ILE A 95 1.02 -12.58 -19.56
C ILE A 95 1.97 -13.60 -18.92
N SER A 96 2.55 -14.46 -19.76
CA SER A 96 3.58 -15.41 -19.35
C SER A 96 4.75 -15.33 -20.33
N ASN A 97 5.97 -15.31 -19.81
CA ASN A 97 7.20 -15.36 -20.60
C ASN A 97 8.25 -16.24 -19.88
N THR A 98 9.48 -16.26 -20.39
CA THR A 98 10.58 -17.05 -19.79
C THR A 98 10.93 -16.66 -18.37
N ASN A 99 10.58 -15.45 -17.93
CA ASN A 99 10.88 -14.91 -16.60
C ASN A 99 9.75 -15.15 -15.60
N GLY A 100 8.60 -15.69 -16.03
CA GLY A 100 7.47 -16.02 -15.17
C GLY A 100 6.14 -15.53 -15.68
N ARG A 101 5.17 -15.49 -14.76
CA ARG A 101 3.80 -15.04 -14.99
C ARG A 101 3.59 -13.68 -14.33
N PHE A 102 3.04 -12.74 -15.09
CA PHE A 102 2.83 -11.37 -14.67
C PHE A 102 1.40 -10.91 -15.00
N LEU A 103 0.95 -9.90 -14.27
CA LEU A 103 -0.16 -9.06 -14.70
C LEU A 103 0.45 -7.82 -15.34
N LEU A 104 0.39 -7.73 -16.66
CA LEU A 104 0.77 -6.53 -17.40
C LEU A 104 -0.31 -5.47 -17.21
N ILE A 105 0.09 -4.30 -16.72
CA ILE A 105 -0.80 -3.17 -16.49
C ILE A 105 -0.42 -2.02 -17.42
N ASP A 106 -1.39 -1.49 -18.16
CA ASP A 106 -1.30 -0.21 -18.88
C ASP A 106 -1.41 0.94 -17.87
N ASN A 107 -0.31 1.66 -17.65
CA ASN A 107 -0.23 2.73 -16.65
C ASN A 107 -1.14 3.92 -17.01
N ALA A 108 -1.53 4.10 -18.28
CA ALA A 108 -2.46 5.15 -18.69
C ALA A 108 -3.86 4.94 -18.10
N GLN A 109 -4.25 3.70 -17.78
CA GLN A 109 -5.54 3.37 -17.17
C GLN A 109 -5.53 3.46 -15.63
N TRP A 110 -4.33 3.56 -15.03
CA TRP A 110 -4.11 3.54 -13.58
C TRP A 110 -3.36 4.81 -13.13
N THR A 111 -3.95 5.97 -13.44
CA THR A 111 -3.35 7.28 -13.17
C THR A 111 -3.02 7.46 -11.69
N ASN A 112 -1.82 7.98 -11.42
CA ASN A 112 -1.27 8.23 -10.08
C ASN A 112 -1.11 6.99 -9.18
N ALA A 113 -1.17 5.76 -9.72
CA ALA A 113 -0.75 4.59 -8.97
C ALA A 113 0.76 4.71 -8.66
N VAL A 114 1.16 4.46 -7.42
CA VAL A 114 2.57 4.50 -6.99
C VAL A 114 3.19 3.10 -6.98
N ALA A 115 2.36 2.09 -6.76
CA ALA A 115 2.73 0.68 -6.78
C ALA A 115 1.49 -0.18 -7.02
N PHE A 116 1.74 -1.47 -7.25
CA PHE A 116 0.75 -2.52 -7.31
C PHE A 116 1.10 -3.61 -6.32
N GLU A 117 0.15 -3.95 -5.45
CA GLU A 117 0.30 -5.02 -4.45
C GLU A 117 -0.41 -6.28 -4.93
N THR A 118 0.30 -7.41 -4.91
CA THR A 118 -0.25 -8.73 -5.26
C THR A 118 -0.55 -9.52 -3.99
N TYR A 119 -1.73 -10.12 -3.93
CA TYR A 119 -2.21 -10.88 -2.77
C TYR A 119 -2.59 -12.32 -3.14
N ASP A 120 -2.42 -13.23 -2.18
CA ASP A 120 -2.90 -14.61 -2.28
C ASP A 120 -4.37 -14.76 -1.85
N ILE A 121 -4.83 -16.01 -1.77
CA ILE A 121 -6.20 -16.36 -1.38
C ILE A 121 -6.52 -16.05 0.10
N ALA A 122 -5.50 -16.03 0.95
CA ALA A 122 -5.63 -15.71 2.37
C ALA A 122 -5.56 -14.18 2.61
N ASN A 123 -5.45 -13.38 1.55
CA ASN A 123 -5.14 -11.95 1.58
C ASN A 123 -3.78 -11.63 2.24
N ALA A 124 -2.82 -12.55 2.18
CA ALA A 124 -1.43 -12.26 2.49
C ALA A 124 -0.79 -11.54 1.29
N LEU A 125 -0.03 -10.47 1.58
CA LEU A 125 0.75 -9.75 0.59
C LEU A 125 1.87 -10.66 0.07
N ILE A 126 1.88 -10.93 -1.24
CA ILE A 126 2.91 -11.72 -1.91
C ILE A 126 4.07 -10.82 -2.32
N SER A 127 3.77 -9.72 -3.00
CA SER A 127 4.76 -8.85 -3.60
C SER A 127 4.22 -7.44 -3.83
N VAL A 128 5.14 -6.51 -4.01
CA VAL A 128 4.86 -5.13 -4.43
C VAL A 128 5.67 -4.84 -5.67
N SER A 129 5.00 -4.41 -6.73
CA SER A 129 5.63 -3.93 -7.96
C SER A 129 5.46 -2.42 -8.05
N ILE A 130 6.57 -1.68 -7.99
CA ILE A 130 6.56 -0.22 -8.15
C ILE A 130 6.10 0.14 -9.58
N VAL A 131 5.39 1.27 -9.73
CA VAL A 131 4.94 1.73 -11.05
C VAL A 131 6.11 1.86 -12.03
N GLY A 132 5.99 1.24 -13.21
CA GLY A 132 7.03 1.16 -14.23
C GLY A 132 8.00 -0.03 -14.10
N THR A 133 7.85 -0.90 -13.11
CA THR A 133 8.66 -2.12 -13.02
C THR A 133 8.57 -2.92 -14.32
N GLY A 134 9.72 -3.27 -14.88
CA GLY A 134 9.82 -4.07 -16.11
C GLY A 134 9.61 -3.29 -17.42
N ASP A 135 9.39 -1.98 -17.39
CA ASP A 135 9.22 -1.14 -18.58
C ASP A 135 9.98 0.20 -18.46
N THR A 136 10.98 0.41 -19.32
CA THR A 136 11.79 1.64 -19.32
C THR A 136 11.08 2.85 -19.90
N THR A 137 9.95 2.65 -20.58
CA THR A 137 9.13 3.72 -21.16
C THR A 137 8.06 4.25 -20.20
N LEU A 138 7.85 3.55 -19.07
CA LEU A 138 6.77 3.80 -18.11
C LEU A 138 5.35 3.64 -18.70
N ALA A 139 5.21 3.09 -19.91
CA ALA A 139 3.89 2.81 -20.49
C ALA A 139 3.16 1.71 -19.72
N ASN A 140 3.89 0.71 -19.26
CA ASN A 140 3.34 -0.44 -18.55
C ASN A 140 4.01 -0.68 -17.20
N THR A 141 3.39 -1.55 -16.40
CA THR A 141 4.02 -2.18 -15.24
C THR A 141 3.85 -3.69 -15.34
N TYR A 142 4.96 -4.42 -15.20
CA TYR A 142 4.98 -5.88 -15.06
C TYR A 142 4.79 -6.21 -13.59
N VAL A 143 3.56 -6.51 -13.19
CA VAL A 143 3.25 -6.87 -11.80
C VAL A 143 3.45 -8.36 -11.61
N ASP A 144 4.25 -8.74 -10.60
CA ASP A 144 4.45 -10.14 -10.23
C ASP A 144 3.10 -10.82 -9.95
N PHE A 145 2.79 -11.89 -10.69
CA PHE A 145 1.51 -12.61 -10.57
C PHE A 145 1.70 -14.14 -10.62
N PRO A 146 2.34 -14.72 -9.58
CA PRO A 146 2.57 -16.16 -9.50
C PRO A 146 1.27 -16.98 -9.48
N SER A 147 1.36 -18.30 -9.58
CA SER A 147 0.19 -19.18 -9.58
C SER A 147 -0.68 -19.09 -8.32
N SER A 148 -0.08 -18.72 -7.18
CA SER A 148 -0.79 -18.50 -5.91
C SER A 148 -1.53 -17.15 -5.84
N ALA A 149 -1.21 -16.20 -6.73
CA ALA A 149 -1.79 -14.86 -6.72
C ALA A 149 -3.27 -14.88 -7.11
N GLN A 150 -4.08 -14.11 -6.38
CA GLN A 150 -5.52 -14.00 -6.57
C GLN A 150 -5.95 -12.59 -6.91
N LYS A 151 -5.34 -11.58 -6.28
CA LYS A 151 -5.75 -10.18 -6.41
C LYS A 151 -4.56 -9.28 -6.64
N VAL A 152 -4.77 -8.21 -7.40
CA VAL A 152 -3.84 -7.09 -7.52
C VAL A 152 -4.58 -5.81 -7.22
N TYR A 153 -3.99 -4.94 -6.41
CA TYR A 153 -4.50 -3.61 -6.11
C TYR A 153 -3.51 -2.54 -6.56
N ALA A 154 -4.02 -1.48 -7.20
CA ALA A 154 -3.30 -0.24 -7.43
C ALA A 154 -3.30 0.58 -6.14
N ILE A 155 -2.14 1.09 -5.75
CA ILE A 155 -1.94 1.82 -4.51
C ILE A 155 -1.72 3.29 -4.82
N GLY A 156 -2.47 4.17 -4.15
CA GLY A 156 -2.24 5.62 -4.17
C GLY A 156 -1.26 6.07 -3.09
N TYR A 157 -0.75 7.31 -3.19
CA TYR A 157 0.21 7.85 -2.22
C TYR A 157 -0.29 7.81 -0.77
N ASN A 158 -1.59 7.92 -0.55
CA ASN A 158 -2.23 7.92 0.77
C ASN A 158 -2.56 6.50 1.27
N GLY A 159 -2.15 5.45 0.57
CA GLY A 159 -2.47 4.05 0.87
C GLY A 159 -3.85 3.60 0.38
N GLN A 160 -4.60 4.45 -0.34
CA GLN A 160 -5.85 4.04 -1.01
C GLN A 160 -5.57 2.88 -1.97
N LYS A 161 -6.42 1.86 -1.93
CA LYS A 161 -6.33 0.68 -2.79
C LYS A 161 -7.51 0.63 -3.75
N ILE A 162 -7.25 0.42 -5.04
CA ILE A 162 -8.28 0.15 -6.04
C ILE A 162 -7.98 -1.23 -6.64
N LEU A 163 -8.99 -2.11 -6.69
CA LEU A 163 -8.83 -3.45 -7.25
C LEU A 163 -8.52 -3.35 -8.75
N VAL A 164 -7.41 -3.94 -9.20
CA VAL A 164 -7.04 -4.04 -10.62
C VAL A 164 -7.53 -5.35 -11.20
N TYR A 165 -7.24 -6.46 -10.52
CA TYR A 165 -7.54 -7.81 -10.95
C TYR A 165 -7.99 -8.65 -9.75
N PRO A 166 -8.99 -9.55 -9.88
CA PRO A 166 -9.69 -9.95 -11.10
C PRO A 166 -10.75 -8.93 -11.58
N ALA A 167 -11.13 -9.01 -12.86
CA ALA A 167 -12.12 -8.12 -13.49
C ALA A 167 -13.59 -8.39 -13.09
N GLY A 168 -13.86 -9.37 -12.22
CA GLY A 168 -15.16 -9.59 -11.55
C GLY A 168 -14.87 -10.11 -10.14
N THR A 169 -15.40 -9.55 -9.06
CA THR A 169 -16.82 -9.37 -8.77
C THR A 169 -17.11 -7.97 -8.17
N LEU A 170 -17.60 -7.04 -9.00
CA LEU A 170 -18.70 -6.17 -8.56
C LEU A 170 -19.98 -6.80 -9.12
N ALA A 171 -20.38 -7.94 -8.56
CA ALA A 171 -21.81 -8.21 -8.48
C ALA A 171 -22.32 -7.16 -7.50
N ALA A 172 -23.25 -6.34 -7.98
CA ALA A 172 -23.85 -5.25 -7.25
C ALA A 172 -23.99 -5.55 -5.76
N ASP A 173 -23.33 -4.76 -4.90
CA ASP A 173 -23.96 -4.45 -3.63
C ASP A 173 -24.99 -3.33 -3.88
N ASN A 174 -26.04 -3.69 -4.61
CA ASN A 174 -27.32 -3.00 -4.53
C ASN A 174 -28.11 -3.56 -3.33
N SER A 175 -27.44 -3.87 -2.22
CA SER A 175 -28.06 -4.00 -0.91
C SER A 175 -27.88 -2.74 -0.05
N ILE A 176 -27.95 -1.56 -0.69
CA ILE A 176 -28.93 -0.58 -0.17
C ILE A 176 -30.32 -1.11 -0.56
N ALA A 177 -30.74 -2.19 0.09
CA ALA A 177 -32.14 -2.33 0.38
C ALA A 177 -32.48 -1.05 1.13
N ASN A 178 -33.35 -0.22 0.53
CA ASN A 178 -34.03 0.84 1.24
C ASN A 178 -34.71 0.24 2.48
N LYS A 179 -33.98 0.06 3.57
CA LYS A 179 -34.54 -0.08 4.91
C LYS A 179 -34.83 1.32 5.43
N ASN A 180 -35.65 2.06 4.70
CA ASN A 180 -36.48 3.09 5.30
C ASN A 180 -37.67 2.39 5.96
N ASN A 181 -37.39 1.56 6.97
CA ASN A 181 -38.40 1.19 7.96
C ASN A 181 -38.43 2.28 9.04
N ILE A 182 -38.69 3.51 8.61
CA ILE A 182 -39.17 4.55 9.52
C ILE A 182 -40.66 4.29 9.69
N SER A 183 -41.01 3.55 10.73
CA SER A 183 -42.39 3.46 11.19
C SER A 183 -42.75 4.76 11.88
N VAL A 184 -43.30 5.72 11.14
CA VAL A 184 -43.94 6.91 11.74
C VAL A 184 -45.33 6.49 12.20
N PHE A 185 -45.52 6.39 13.51
CA PHE A 185 -46.86 6.25 14.08
C PHE A 185 -47.51 7.63 14.10
N PRO A 186 -48.71 7.81 13.52
CA PRO A 186 -49.44 9.05 13.70
C PRO A 186 -49.76 9.22 15.19
N ASN A 187 -49.49 10.40 15.71
CA ASN A 187 -49.86 10.77 17.08
C ASN A 187 -51.39 10.61 17.23
N PRO A 188 -51.89 9.90 18.25
CA PRO A 188 -53.33 9.76 18.43
C PRO A 188 -53.97 11.14 18.61
N LEU A 189 -54.94 11.47 17.76
CA LEU A 189 -55.80 12.62 17.97
C LEU A 189 -56.53 12.40 19.30
N LYS A 190 -56.39 13.35 20.22
CA LYS A 190 -57.30 13.45 21.37
C LYS A 190 -58.72 13.47 20.80
N ALA A 191 -59.55 12.52 21.20
CA ALA A 191 -60.97 12.61 21.01
C ALA A 191 -61.48 13.75 21.89
N ASP A 192 -61.62 14.93 21.30
CA ASP A 192 -62.39 16.00 21.91
C ASP A 192 -63.87 15.64 21.79
N ARG A 193 -64.50 15.71 22.96
CA ARG A 193 -65.85 15.28 23.29
C ARG A 193 -66.88 16.18 22.60
N ASN A 194 -67.98 15.57 22.16
CA ASN A 194 -69.31 16.20 22.24
C ASN A 194 -70.12 15.44 23.28
#